data_AF-A0A0F9AVZ1-F1
#
_entry.id   AF-A0A0F9AVZ1-F1
#
_cell.length_a   1.000
_cell.length_b   1.000
_cell.length_c   1.000
_cell.angle_alpha   90.00
_cell.angle_beta   90.00
_cell.angle_gamma   90.00
#
_symmetry.space_group_name_H-M   'P 1'
#
loop_
_entity.id
_entity.type
_entity.pdbx_description
1 polymer ?
#
loop_
_entity_poly.entity_id
_entity_poly.type
_entity_poly.pdbx_seq_one_letter_code
_entity_poly.pdbx_strand_id
1 'polypeptide(L)'
;SNPSSKEIQDLKCKNKKIHQIVASQVNRWGKDLIGEKGYSSIGAVVASANPNIISNLRHIMPNSYFLVPGYGAQGGRLKNIMKCFNRDGYGAIVNSSRGIIYAYNRPAWKEKHGLKNWQCAVEEAIIKMDKELKEAIRHVKGHPS
;
A
#
# COMPACT_ATOMS: atom_id res chain seq x y z
N SER A 1 -6.72 -3.60 6.78
CA SER A 1 -6.65 -3.88 8.21
C SER A 1 -7.96 -4.48 8.69
N ASN A 2 -7.90 -5.69 9.22
CA ASN A 2 -8.93 -6.25 10.09
C ASN A 2 -8.62 -5.84 11.55
N PRO A 3 -9.62 -5.47 12.38
CA PRO A 3 -9.38 -5.04 13.77
C PRO A 3 -8.61 -6.07 14.63
N SER A 4 -8.88 -7.35 14.41
CA SER A 4 -8.24 -8.48 15.12
C SER A 4 -6.78 -8.70 14.73
N SER A 5 -6.22 -7.97 13.74
CA SER A 5 -4.83 -8.19 13.31
C SER A 5 -3.82 -8.02 14.44
N LYS A 6 -4.14 -7.16 15.42
CA LYS A 6 -3.27 -6.87 16.57
C LYS A 6 -3.12 -8.06 17.52
N GLU A 7 -4.11 -8.94 17.60
CA GLU A 7 -4.13 -10.07 18.56
C GLU A 7 -2.97 -11.04 18.33
N ILE A 8 -2.47 -11.13 17.09
CA ILE A 8 -1.31 -11.96 16.75
C ILE A 8 -0.15 -11.07 16.29
N GLN A 9 -0.38 -10.14 15.37
CA GLN A 9 0.73 -9.42 14.72
C GLN A 9 1.48 -8.48 15.67
N ASP A 10 0.82 -7.97 16.72
CA ASP A 10 1.43 -7.09 17.71
C ASP A 10 1.96 -7.83 18.95
N LEU A 11 1.76 -9.14 19.05
CA LEU A 11 2.36 -9.95 20.12
C LEU A 11 3.87 -9.82 20.09
N LYS A 12 4.47 -9.77 21.28
CA LYS A 12 5.92 -9.76 21.43
C LYS A 12 6.43 -11.19 21.58
N CYS A 13 7.46 -11.52 20.81
CA CYS A 13 8.31 -12.67 21.06
C CYS A 13 9.72 -12.12 21.36
N LYS A 14 10.18 -12.31 22.60
CA LYS A 14 11.35 -11.58 23.15
C LYS A 14 11.13 -10.06 23.01
N ASN A 15 12.03 -9.36 22.32
CA ASN A 15 12.00 -7.90 22.16
C ASN A 15 11.44 -7.43 20.81
N LYS A 16 10.89 -8.34 19.99
CA LYS A 16 10.34 -8.00 18.66
C LYS A 16 8.87 -8.37 18.59
N LYS A 17 8.09 -7.57 17.86
CA LYS A 17 6.72 -7.94 17.49
C LYS A 17 6.72 -9.02 16.42
N ILE A 18 5.71 -9.89 16.39
CA ILE A 18 5.61 -10.97 15.40
C ILE A 18 5.72 -10.45 13.97
N HIS A 19 5.07 -9.33 13.63
CA HIS A 19 5.19 -8.76 12.28
C HIS A 19 6.62 -8.35 11.90
N GLN A 20 7.46 -7.94 12.86
CA GLN A 20 8.87 -7.60 12.61
C GLN A 20 9.71 -8.86 12.41
N ILE A 21 9.37 -9.95 13.10
CA ILE A 21 10.01 -11.26 12.91
C ILE A 21 9.69 -11.78 11.50
N VAL A 22 8.41 -11.78 11.12
CA VAL A 22 7.97 -12.16 9.76
C VAL A 22 8.65 -11.28 8.71
N ALA A 23 8.72 -9.97 8.91
CA ALA A 23 9.42 -9.05 8.02
C ALA A 23 10.91 -9.41 7.86
N SER A 24 11.58 -9.75 8.96
CA SER A 24 12.99 -10.18 8.93
C SER A 24 13.16 -11.48 8.13
N GLN A 25 12.20 -12.41 8.25
CA GLN A 25 12.20 -13.65 7.46
C GLN A 25 11.96 -13.38 5.97
N VAL A 26 11.00 -12.53 5.62
CA VAL A 26 10.75 -12.10 4.23
C VAL A 26 12.01 -11.50 3.61
N ASN A 27 12.67 -10.57 4.32
CA ASN A 27 13.91 -9.97 3.84
C ASN A 27 15.03 -11.01 3.66
N ARG A 28 15.15 -11.95 4.61
CA ARG A 28 16.14 -13.03 4.54
C ARG A 28 15.90 -13.95 3.35
N TRP A 29 14.67 -14.41 3.15
CA TRP A 29 14.32 -15.29 2.03
C TRP A 29 14.50 -14.59 0.69
N GLY A 30 14.23 -13.28 0.63
CA GLY A 30 14.31 -12.51 -0.58
C GLY A 30 15.72 -12.13 -1.03
N LYS A 31 16.74 -12.33 -0.19
CA LYS A 31 18.11 -11.85 -0.40
C LYS A 31 18.73 -12.37 -1.69
N ASP A 32 18.55 -13.65 -1.99
CA ASP A 32 19.14 -14.30 -3.17
C ASP A 32 18.24 -14.19 -4.41
N LEU A 33 17.11 -13.48 -4.29
CA LEU A 33 16.10 -13.29 -5.33
C LEU A 33 15.98 -11.81 -5.74
N ILE A 34 17.00 -11.00 -5.44
CA ILE A 34 17.06 -9.60 -5.85
C ILE A 34 17.46 -9.55 -7.33
N GLY A 35 16.56 -9.05 -8.17
CA GLY A 35 16.82 -8.86 -9.60
C GLY A 35 17.66 -7.61 -9.89
N GLU A 36 17.99 -7.40 -11.16
CA GLU A 36 18.82 -6.28 -11.64
C GLU A 36 18.30 -4.88 -11.26
N LYS A 37 17.00 -4.76 -11.00
CA LYS A 37 16.36 -3.50 -10.58
C LYS A 37 16.40 -3.26 -9.07
N GLY A 38 17.09 -4.11 -8.31
CA GLY A 38 17.30 -3.93 -6.86
C GLY A 38 16.11 -4.35 -5.99
N TYR A 39 15.12 -5.06 -6.55
CA TYR A 39 13.98 -5.58 -5.80
C TYR A 39 13.93 -7.11 -5.84
N SER A 40 13.47 -7.68 -4.72
CA SER A 40 13.29 -9.12 -4.52
C SER A 40 11.98 -9.61 -5.12
N SER A 41 11.98 -10.83 -5.65
CA SER A 41 10.75 -11.56 -6.01
C SER A 41 9.90 -11.97 -4.80
N ILE A 42 10.41 -11.85 -3.56
CA ILE A 42 9.64 -12.06 -2.33
C ILE A 42 9.19 -10.71 -1.76
N GLY A 43 7.87 -10.57 -1.67
CA GLY A 43 7.18 -9.41 -1.12
C GLY A 43 6.42 -9.69 0.17
N ALA A 44 5.73 -8.68 0.67
CA ALA A 44 4.83 -8.78 1.82
C ALA A 44 3.52 -8.05 1.55
N VAL A 45 2.42 -8.58 2.11
CA VAL A 45 1.15 -7.85 2.16
C VAL A 45 1.16 -6.93 3.38
N VAL A 46 1.10 -5.62 3.16
CA VAL A 46 1.17 -4.61 4.23
C VAL A 46 -0.12 -3.80 4.25
N ALA A 47 -0.96 -4.08 5.25
CA ALA A 47 -2.30 -3.49 5.38
C ALA A 47 -2.51 -2.78 6.72
N SER A 48 -1.51 -2.01 7.17
CA SER A 48 -1.54 -1.26 8.43
C SER A 48 -2.09 0.16 8.26
N ALA A 49 -2.84 0.65 9.25
CA ALA A 49 -3.21 2.07 9.35
C ALA A 49 -2.16 2.90 10.11
N ASN A 50 -1.17 2.25 10.73
CA ASN A 50 -0.16 2.91 11.56
C ASN A 50 1.09 3.25 10.73
N PRO A 51 1.39 4.54 10.49
CA PRO A 51 2.54 4.95 9.70
C PRO A 51 3.89 4.53 10.29
N ASN A 52 4.01 4.40 11.61
CA ASN A 52 5.27 4.00 12.26
C ASN A 52 5.56 2.51 12.02
N ILE A 53 4.51 1.67 12.03
CA ILE A 53 4.65 0.26 11.67
C ILE A 53 5.08 0.14 10.21
N ILE A 54 4.46 0.89 9.30
CA ILE A 54 4.82 0.85 7.87
C ILE A 54 6.28 1.26 7.66
N SER A 55 6.71 2.38 8.25
CA SER A 55 8.11 2.84 8.15
C SER A 55 9.09 1.81 8.72
N ASN A 56 8.77 1.17 9.84
CA ASN A 56 9.61 0.13 10.44
C ASN A 56 9.71 -1.11 9.53
N LEU A 57 8.57 -1.58 8.99
CA LEU A 57 8.55 -2.69 8.03
C LEU A 57 9.35 -2.36 6.78
N ARG A 58 9.22 -1.12 6.26
CA ARG A 58 9.97 -0.69 5.09
C ARG A 58 11.47 -0.74 5.32
N HIS A 59 11.91 -0.29 6.50
CA HIS A 59 13.31 -0.36 6.91
C HIS A 59 13.83 -1.79 7.05
N ILE A 60 13.02 -2.73 7.57
CA ILE A 60 13.41 -4.14 7.70
C ILE A 60 13.51 -4.84 6.35
N MET A 61 12.65 -4.49 5.39
CA MET A 61 12.54 -5.16 4.09
C MET A 61 12.83 -4.18 2.93
N PRO A 62 14.01 -3.55 2.81
CA PRO A 62 14.22 -2.46 1.85
C PRO A 62 14.02 -2.86 0.38
N ASN A 63 14.28 -4.12 0.03
CA ASN A 63 14.19 -4.63 -1.34
C ASN A 63 12.88 -5.37 -1.67
N SER A 64 11.97 -5.56 -0.72
CA SER A 64 10.72 -6.30 -0.96
C SER A 64 9.61 -5.41 -1.51
N TYR A 65 8.82 -5.91 -2.44
CA TYR A 65 7.57 -5.22 -2.81
C TYR A 65 6.52 -5.37 -1.70
N PHE A 66 5.84 -4.26 -1.38
CA PHE A 66 4.66 -4.26 -0.53
C PHE A 66 3.40 -4.28 -1.36
N LEU A 67 2.58 -5.31 -1.21
CA LEU A 67 1.19 -5.28 -1.68
C LEU A 67 0.34 -4.53 -0.65
N VAL A 68 -0.21 -3.38 -1.05
CA VAL A 68 -0.97 -2.47 -0.17
C VAL A 68 -2.46 -2.52 -0.55
N PRO A 69 -3.28 -3.31 0.16
CA PRO A 69 -4.69 -3.44 -0.18
C PRO A 69 -5.53 -2.29 0.38
N GLY A 70 -6.61 -1.97 -0.33
CA GLY A 70 -7.73 -1.19 0.20
C GLY A 70 -7.60 0.32 0.05
N TYR A 71 -6.98 0.80 -1.03
CA TYR A 71 -7.07 2.19 -1.43
C TYR A 71 -8.54 2.57 -1.74
N GLY A 72 -9.00 3.72 -1.25
CA GLY A 72 -10.33 4.28 -1.52
C GLY A 72 -11.49 3.84 -0.59
N ALA A 73 -11.35 2.75 0.19
CA ALA A 73 -12.42 2.32 1.11
C ALA A 73 -12.31 2.91 2.53
N GLN A 74 -11.14 3.43 2.91
CA GLN A 74 -10.83 3.92 4.25
C GLN A 74 -10.12 5.28 4.09
N GLY A 75 -10.90 6.35 4.08
CA GLY A 75 -10.57 7.70 3.58
C GLY A 75 -9.51 8.51 4.33
N GLY A 76 -8.27 8.02 4.43
CA GLY A 76 -7.19 8.77 5.06
C GLY A 76 -5.76 8.25 4.81
N ARG A 77 -5.52 7.53 3.71
CA ARG A 77 -4.32 6.70 3.58
C ARG A 77 -3.23 7.15 2.61
N LEU A 78 -3.37 8.26 1.89
CA LEU A 78 -2.33 8.64 0.93
C LEU A 78 -0.96 8.85 1.62
N LYS A 79 -0.95 9.53 2.78
CA LYS A 79 0.26 9.70 3.62
C LYS A 79 0.86 8.38 4.11
N ASN A 80 0.02 7.39 4.42
CA ASN A 80 0.49 6.07 4.84
C ASN A 80 1.03 5.26 3.67
N ILE A 81 0.39 5.37 2.50
CA ILE A 81 0.81 4.74 1.26
C ILE A 81 2.18 5.25 0.82
N MET A 82 2.44 6.56 0.96
CA MET A 82 3.76 7.14 0.69
C MET A 82 4.89 6.43 1.46
N LYS A 83 4.63 6.00 2.70
CA LYS A 83 5.61 5.28 3.52
C LYS A 83 5.87 3.84 3.08
N CYS A 84 5.04 3.30 2.18
CA CYS A 84 5.26 1.98 1.58
C CYS A 84 6.28 2.04 0.43
N PHE A 85 6.43 3.19 -0.22
CA PHE A 85 7.36 3.39 -1.31
C PHE A 85 8.77 3.70 -0.80
N ASN A 86 9.77 3.27 -1.57
CA ASN A 86 11.15 3.71 -1.44
C ASN A 86 11.34 5.07 -2.14
N ARG A 87 12.49 5.72 -1.91
CA ARG A 87 12.82 7.05 -2.47
C ARG A 87 12.88 7.08 -4.01
N ASP A 88 13.13 5.94 -4.63
CA ASP A 88 13.07 5.75 -6.08
C ASP A 88 11.64 5.76 -6.65
N GLY A 89 10.62 5.81 -5.78
CA GLY A 89 9.20 5.76 -6.12
C GLY A 89 8.67 4.35 -6.38
N TYR A 90 9.46 3.30 -6.11
CA TYR A 90 9.08 1.89 -6.26
C TYR A 90 8.90 1.22 -4.89
N GLY A 91 8.76 -0.11 -4.89
CA GLY A 91 8.67 -0.91 -3.66
C GLY A 91 7.26 -1.11 -3.09
N ALA A 92 6.23 -0.56 -3.72
CA ALA A 92 4.84 -0.82 -3.36
C ALA A 92 3.93 -0.99 -4.59
N ILE A 93 2.96 -1.89 -4.46
CA ILE A 93 1.87 -2.14 -5.40
C ILE A 93 0.58 -1.83 -4.66
N VAL A 94 -0.15 -0.79 -5.09
CA VAL A 94 -1.38 -0.36 -4.42
C VAL A 94 -2.58 -0.98 -5.11
N ASN A 95 -3.34 -1.78 -4.37
CA ASN A 95 -4.55 -2.42 -4.87
C ASN A 95 -5.82 -1.63 -4.48
N SER A 96 -6.66 -1.33 -5.49
CA SER A 96 -8.04 -0.87 -5.31
C SER A 96 -9.00 -1.63 -6.22
N SER A 97 -9.67 -2.64 -5.68
CA SER A 97 -10.70 -3.38 -6.45
C SER A 97 -12.08 -2.73 -6.29
N ARG A 98 -12.69 -2.83 -5.10
CA ARG A 98 -14.06 -2.34 -4.84
C ARG A 98 -14.22 -0.82 -5.02
N GLY A 99 -13.16 -0.05 -4.78
CA GLY A 99 -13.19 1.41 -4.95
C GLY A 99 -13.37 1.81 -6.41
N ILE A 100 -12.83 1.00 -7.33
CA ILE A 100 -12.92 1.19 -8.78
C ILE A 100 -14.18 0.50 -9.32
N ILE A 101 -14.32 -0.81 -9.10
CA ILE A 101 -15.42 -1.64 -9.66
C ILE A 101 -16.80 -1.07 -9.30
N TYR A 102 -16.98 -0.61 -8.06
CA TYR A 102 -18.26 -0.08 -7.58
C TYR A 102 -18.28 1.45 -7.48
N ALA A 103 -17.42 2.14 -8.24
CA ALA A 103 -17.39 3.61 -8.30
C ALA A 103 -18.77 4.18 -8.63
N TYR A 104 -19.47 3.61 -9.61
CA TYR A 104 -20.80 4.04 -10.04
C TYR A 104 -21.87 4.08 -8.92
N ASN A 105 -21.67 3.35 -7.82
CA ASN A 105 -22.58 3.35 -6.66
C ASN A 105 -22.22 4.40 -5.60
N ARG A 106 -21.09 5.10 -5.72
CA ARG A 106 -20.69 6.15 -4.76
C ARG A 106 -21.44 7.45 -5.08
N PRO A 107 -21.88 8.23 -4.07
CA PRO A 107 -22.66 9.45 -4.29
C PRO A 107 -22.06 10.39 -5.36
N ALA A 108 -20.77 10.70 -5.25
CA ALA A 108 -20.08 11.61 -6.17
C ALA A 108 -20.16 11.23 -7.65
N TRP A 109 -20.20 9.93 -7.97
CA TRP A 109 -20.27 9.45 -9.35
C TRP A 109 -21.69 9.03 -9.74
N LYS A 110 -22.47 8.53 -8.79
CA LYS A 110 -23.88 8.16 -9.00
C LYS A 110 -24.71 9.38 -9.40
N GLU A 111 -24.51 10.51 -8.73
CA GLU A 111 -25.20 11.77 -9.03
C GLU A 111 -24.78 12.35 -10.39
N LYS A 112 -23.51 12.17 -10.76
CA LYS A 112 -22.95 12.72 -12.00
C LYS A 112 -23.31 11.91 -13.25
N HIS A 113 -23.18 10.58 -13.17
CA HIS A 113 -23.25 9.70 -14.34
C HIS A 113 -24.53 8.86 -14.38
N GLY A 114 -25.20 8.68 -13.24
CA GLY A 114 -26.27 7.71 -13.08
C GLY A 114 -25.78 6.25 -13.13
N LEU A 115 -26.65 5.30 -12.80
CA LEU A 115 -26.29 3.87 -12.74
C LEU A 115 -26.01 3.24 -14.12
N LYS A 116 -26.58 3.80 -15.19
CA LYS A 116 -26.44 3.26 -16.56
C LYS A 116 -25.06 3.54 -17.18
N ASN A 117 -24.38 4.61 -16.76
CA ASN A 117 -23.07 5.02 -17.27
C ASN A 117 -21.96 4.65 -16.27
N TRP A 118 -21.98 3.42 -15.77
CA TRP A 118 -21.05 2.96 -14.74
C TRP A 118 -19.60 2.96 -15.23
N GLN A 119 -19.36 2.79 -16.53
CA GLN A 119 -18.04 2.82 -17.14
C GLN A 119 -17.37 4.18 -16.94
N CYS A 120 -18.10 5.28 -17.15
CA CYS A 120 -17.58 6.63 -16.92
C CYS A 120 -17.16 6.84 -15.45
N ALA A 121 -17.94 6.29 -14.51
CA ALA A 121 -17.60 6.32 -13.09
C ALA A 121 -16.34 5.50 -12.77
N VAL A 122 -16.19 4.32 -13.37
CA VAL A 122 -15.00 3.46 -13.22
C VAL A 122 -13.76 4.15 -13.79
N GLU A 123 -13.86 4.73 -14.99
CA GLU A 123 -12.76 5.45 -15.64
C GLU A 123 -12.31 6.65 -14.81
N GLU A 124 -13.26 7.47 -14.33
CA GLU A 124 -12.93 8.59 -13.45
C GLU A 124 -12.30 8.14 -12.12
N ALA A 125 -12.71 6.99 -11.57
CA ALA A 125 -12.09 6.42 -10.37
C ALA A 125 -10.63 5.99 -10.63
N ILE A 126 -10.35 5.40 -11.80
CA ILE A 126 -8.99 5.03 -12.22
C ILE A 126 -8.13 6.28 -12.37
N ILE A 127 -8.60 7.28 -13.12
CA ILE A 127 -7.87 8.54 -13.37
C ILE A 127 -7.59 9.26 -12.04
N LYS A 128 -8.59 9.33 -11.16
CA LYS A 128 -8.42 9.92 -9.83
C LYS A 128 -7.35 9.19 -9.01
N MET A 129 -7.40 7.85 -8.97
CA MET A 129 -6.42 7.05 -8.25
C MET A 129 -4.99 7.24 -8.81
N ASP A 130 -4.85 7.20 -10.13
CA ASP A 130 -3.56 7.40 -10.80
C ASP A 130 -2.97 8.78 -10.48
N LYS A 131 -3.80 9.84 -10.55
CA LYS A 131 -3.37 11.20 -10.20
C LYS A 131 -2.91 11.31 -8.75
N GLU A 132 -3.72 10.83 -7.80
CA GLU A 132 -3.37 10.88 -6.37
C GLU A 132 -2.08 10.09 -6.06
N LEU A 133 -1.90 8.91 -6.67
CA LEU A 133 -0.68 8.11 -6.48
C LEU A 133 0.55 8.77 -7.12
N LYS A 134 0.42 9.34 -8.33
CA LYS A 134 1.52 10.08 -8.97
C LYS A 134 1.94 11.28 -8.13
N GLU A 135 0.99 12.04 -7.61
CA GLU A 135 1.27 13.15 -6.71
C GLU A 135 1.97 12.67 -5.43
N ALA A 136 1.48 11.60 -4.81
CA ALA A 136 2.12 11.01 -3.63
C ALA A 136 3.56 10.55 -3.88
N ILE A 137 3.82 9.89 -5.02
CA ILE A 137 5.15 9.39 -5.38
C ILE A 137 6.12 10.55 -5.68
N ARG A 138 5.66 11.64 -6.32
CA ARG A 138 6.51 12.83 -6.54
C ARG A 138 7.02 13.40 -5.22
N HIS A 139 6.17 13.46 -4.19
CA HIS A 139 6.58 13.93 -2.86
C HIS A 139 7.63 13.01 -2.20
N VAL A 140 7.53 11.69 -2.42
CA VAL A 140 8.52 10.71 -1.93
C VAL A 140 9.89 10.90 -2.59
N LYS A 141 9.92 11.22 -3.89
CA LYS A 141 11.17 11.49 -4.64
C LYS A 141 11.84 12.82 -4.28
N GLY A 142 11.06 13.81 -3.82
CA GLY A 142 11.51 15.20 -3.67
C GLY A 142 12.01 15.64 -2.28
N HIS A 143 12.01 14.78 -1.25
CA HIS A 143 12.53 15.13 0.09
C HIS A 143 13.97 14.61 0.30
N PRO A 144 14.98 15.50 0.40
CA PRO A 144 16.29 15.14 0.96
C PRO A 144 16.17 14.97 2.49
N SER A 145 17.01 14.09 3.05
CA SER A 145 17.10 13.84 4.51
C SER A 145 17.57 15.04 5.31
#